data_AF-A0A951K610-F1
#
_entry.id   AF-A0A951K610-F1
#
_cell.length_a   1.000
_cell.length_b   1.000
_cell.length_c   1.000
_cell.angle_alpha   90.00
_cell.angle_beta   90.00
_cell.angle_gamma   90.00
#
_symmetry.space_group_name_H-M   'P 1'
#
loop_
_entity.id
_entity.type
_entity.pdbx_description
1 polymer ?
#
loop_
_entity_poly.entity_id
_entity_poly.type
_entity_poly.pdbx_seq_one_letter_code
_entity_poly.pdbx_strand_id
1 'polypeptide(L)'
;MSGDVVTLLLCGDVMLGRGVDQILPHPGDPTLREPVVKDARDYVALAERANGPISRPVDFSWPWGDALRVLDRAAPDVRIVNLETSVTRSDQFDPRKRVHYRMDPDNLPGLSVARPDVSTVANNHVLDFGHPGLRQTLAALSGAGLRTAGAGSDAKEARRPAAIPLDREVRVLVFAMGMASSGIPPSWAATDSRPGVHVLPASPDAAAANVVESLRQHKKPGDIAVVSLHWGSNWGYEVTQRQIDVAHALIDGGVDVVFGHSSHHLRPIEVYRGKLILYGCGDSIDDYEGIAGHEAYRNDLRLLYLASVAPDTGALTGLRMVAMRARRMRLERAPSEDSHWLRATLDRISRPFGSRVATASDGELSLEWNAHPARR
;
A
#
# COMPACT_ATOMS: atom_id res chain seq x y z
N MET A 1 5.75 -31.41 -10.39
CA MET A 1 4.99 -31.18 -9.15
C MET A 1 4.43 -29.77 -9.25
N SER A 2 3.19 -29.60 -9.69
CA SER A 2 2.51 -28.31 -9.62
C SER A 2 2.14 -28.10 -8.15
N GLY A 3 3.04 -27.47 -7.39
CA GLY A 3 2.73 -27.05 -6.03
C GLY A 3 1.67 -25.94 -6.10
N ASP A 4 0.61 -26.07 -5.30
CA ASP A 4 -0.42 -25.04 -5.18
C ASP A 4 0.24 -23.71 -4.79
N VAL A 5 -0.06 -22.65 -5.54
CA VAL A 5 0.49 -21.29 -5.34
C VAL A 5 -0.39 -20.52 -4.36
N VAL A 6 0.20 -19.58 -3.62
CA VAL A 6 -0.53 -18.60 -2.81
C VAL A 6 -0.65 -17.30 -3.61
N THR A 7 -1.87 -16.82 -3.83
CA THR A 7 -2.16 -15.56 -4.50
C THR A 7 -2.37 -14.44 -3.49
N LEU A 8 -1.49 -13.44 -3.54
CA LEU A 8 -1.57 -12.22 -2.75
C LEU A 8 -2.22 -11.11 -3.58
N LEU A 9 -3.22 -10.43 -3.01
CA LEU A 9 -3.62 -9.10 -3.47
C LEU A 9 -2.76 -8.05 -2.77
N LEU A 10 -2.08 -7.24 -3.57
CA LEU A 10 -1.40 -6.02 -3.18
C LEU A 10 -1.99 -4.86 -3.97
N CYS A 11 -2.06 -3.66 -3.39
CA CYS A 11 -2.54 -2.47 -4.09
C CYS A 11 -1.81 -1.22 -3.57
N GLY A 12 -2.01 -0.09 -4.25
CA GLY A 12 -1.52 1.19 -3.76
C GLY A 12 -2.15 1.66 -2.44
N ASP A 13 -1.74 2.85 -2.02
CA ASP A 13 -2.15 3.49 -0.76
C ASP A 13 -3.68 3.68 -0.68
N VAL A 14 -4.26 3.30 0.45
CA VAL A 14 -5.69 3.44 0.74
C VAL A 14 -5.88 4.60 1.70
N MET A 15 -6.32 5.74 1.16
CA MET A 15 -6.55 6.99 1.87
C MET A 15 -8.04 7.34 1.84
N LEU A 16 -8.79 6.78 2.78
CA LEU A 16 -10.24 7.04 2.94
C LEU A 16 -10.54 8.34 3.70
N GLY A 17 -9.52 9.10 4.11
CA GLY A 17 -9.67 10.35 4.83
C GLY A 17 -9.96 11.56 3.95
N ARG A 18 -10.06 12.74 4.57
CA ARG A 18 -10.28 14.04 3.89
C ARG A 18 -11.46 13.98 2.92
N GLY A 19 -11.27 14.24 1.62
CA GLY A 19 -12.35 14.32 0.65
C GLY A 19 -13.17 13.03 0.55
N VAL A 20 -12.52 11.87 0.65
CA VAL A 20 -13.21 10.57 0.58
C VAL A 20 -14.10 10.36 1.82
N ASP A 21 -13.62 10.74 3.01
CA ASP A 21 -14.41 10.68 4.24
C ASP A 21 -15.67 11.56 4.14
N GLN A 22 -15.57 12.71 3.48
CA GLN A 22 -16.69 13.65 3.30
C GLN A 22 -17.79 13.17 2.36
N ILE A 23 -17.55 12.13 1.55
CA ILE A 23 -18.59 11.55 0.69
C ILE A 23 -19.28 10.34 1.35
N LEU A 24 -18.68 9.75 2.38
CA LEU A 24 -19.17 8.55 3.06
C LEU A 24 -20.32 8.86 4.05
N PRO A 25 -21.01 7.84 4.61
CA PRO A 25 -22.19 8.03 5.46
C PRO A 25 -21.97 8.83 6.76
N HIS A 26 -20.75 8.83 7.31
CA HIS A 26 -20.42 9.50 8.57
C HIS A 26 -19.29 10.51 8.38
N PRO A 27 -19.50 11.62 7.64
CA PRO A 27 -18.44 12.58 7.38
C PRO A 27 -17.96 13.21 8.69
N GLY A 28 -16.65 13.14 8.94
CA GLY A 28 -16.00 13.77 10.09
C GLY A 28 -15.87 15.29 9.93
N ASP A 29 -15.19 15.93 10.88
CA ASP A 29 -14.84 17.37 10.79
C ASP A 29 -14.04 17.66 9.51
N PRO A 30 -14.56 18.50 8.59
CA PRO A 30 -13.90 18.80 7.33
C PRO A 30 -12.70 19.75 7.49
N THR A 31 -12.45 20.31 8.68
CA THR A 31 -11.43 21.33 8.88
C THR A 31 -10.02 20.78 8.64
N LEU A 32 -9.30 21.39 7.69
CA LEU A 32 -7.92 21.06 7.34
C LEU A 32 -6.94 22.15 7.79
N ARG A 33 -5.70 21.74 8.10
CA ARG A 33 -4.59 22.65 8.49
C ARG A 33 -3.53 22.82 7.40
N GLU A 34 -3.92 22.58 6.16
CA GLU A 34 -2.98 22.61 5.04
C GLU A 34 -2.73 24.03 4.55
N PRO A 35 -1.62 24.31 3.86
CA PRO A 35 -1.31 25.68 3.42
C PRO A 35 -2.39 26.29 2.51
N VAL A 36 -2.95 25.48 1.59
CA VAL A 36 -3.85 25.94 0.53
C VAL A 36 -5.31 25.59 0.82
N VAL A 37 -5.61 24.32 1.04
CA VAL A 37 -6.99 23.85 1.28
C VAL A 37 -7.29 23.82 2.78
N LYS A 38 -8.42 24.39 3.17
CA LYS A 38 -8.84 24.51 4.58
C LYS A 38 -10.06 23.68 4.92
N ASP A 39 -10.75 23.16 3.91
CA ASP A 39 -11.96 22.36 4.04
C ASP A 39 -11.88 21.13 3.14
N ALA A 40 -12.04 19.94 3.70
CA ALA A 40 -11.94 18.69 2.97
C ALA A 40 -12.98 18.55 1.84
N ARG A 41 -14.10 19.30 1.91
CA ARG A 41 -15.13 19.31 0.87
C ARG A 41 -14.66 20.01 -0.40
N ASP A 42 -13.59 20.80 -0.34
CA ASP A 42 -12.98 21.39 -1.55
C ASP A 42 -12.40 20.31 -2.46
N TYR A 43 -11.89 19.20 -1.92
CA TYR A 43 -11.45 18.04 -2.70
C TYR A 43 -12.61 17.34 -3.39
N VAL A 44 -13.76 17.22 -2.72
CA VAL A 44 -15.00 16.73 -3.34
C VAL A 44 -15.41 17.65 -4.49
N ALA A 45 -15.36 18.96 -4.29
CA ALA A 45 -15.70 19.93 -5.34
C ALA A 45 -14.71 19.89 -6.53
N LEU A 46 -13.42 19.60 -6.29
CA LEU A 46 -12.43 19.37 -7.36
C LEU A 46 -12.78 18.12 -8.18
N ALA A 47 -13.07 17.00 -7.53
CA ALA A 47 -13.49 15.77 -8.19
C ALA A 47 -14.79 15.98 -9.00
N GLU A 48 -15.78 16.65 -8.43
CA GLU A 48 -17.05 16.94 -9.10
C GLU A 48 -16.88 17.84 -10.33
N ARG A 49 -15.97 18.83 -10.27
CA ARG A 49 -15.63 19.66 -11.44
C ARG A 49 -14.96 18.85 -12.54
N ALA A 50 -14.10 17.89 -12.17
CA ALA A 50 -13.36 17.09 -13.13
C ALA A 50 -14.24 16.02 -13.80
N ASN A 51 -15.10 15.33 -13.05
CA ASN A 51 -15.79 14.13 -13.53
C ASN A 51 -17.31 14.07 -13.26
N GLY A 52 -17.90 15.17 -12.83
CA GLY A 52 -19.33 15.28 -12.57
C GLY A 52 -19.73 14.92 -11.13
N PRO A 53 -21.01 15.11 -10.78
CA PRO A 53 -21.48 15.11 -9.39
C PRO A 53 -21.32 13.76 -8.68
N ILE A 54 -21.11 13.82 -7.36
CA ILE A 54 -21.10 12.67 -6.44
C ILE A 54 -22.37 12.74 -5.59
N SER A 55 -23.23 11.73 -5.67
CA SER A 55 -24.46 11.66 -4.88
C SER A 55 -24.13 11.28 -3.44
N ARG A 56 -24.18 12.25 -2.53
CA ARG A 56 -23.74 12.11 -1.14
C ARG A 56 -24.93 11.96 -0.17
N PRO A 57 -24.82 11.11 0.88
CA PRO A 57 -23.71 10.19 1.11
C PRO A 57 -23.73 9.03 0.11
N VAL A 58 -22.55 8.52 -0.23
CA VAL A 58 -22.39 7.27 -0.99
C VAL A 58 -22.33 6.07 -0.05
N ASP A 59 -22.60 4.86 -0.56
CA ASP A 59 -22.39 3.62 0.19
C ASP A 59 -20.90 3.37 0.48
N PHE A 60 -20.61 2.61 1.54
CA PHE A 60 -19.25 2.22 1.91
C PHE A 60 -18.47 1.52 0.79
N SER A 61 -19.15 0.81 -0.12
CA SER A 61 -18.52 0.16 -1.28
C SER A 61 -18.10 1.12 -2.38
N TRP A 62 -18.54 2.38 -2.35
CA TRP A 62 -18.36 3.32 -3.46
C TRP A 62 -16.88 3.56 -3.82
N PRO A 63 -15.95 3.82 -2.87
CA PRO A 63 -14.55 4.06 -3.23
C PRO A 63 -13.91 2.87 -3.95
N TRP A 64 -14.27 1.65 -3.56
CA TRP A 64 -13.78 0.42 -4.19
C TRP A 64 -14.44 0.10 -5.53
N GLY A 65 -15.69 0.52 -5.74
CA GLY A 65 -16.39 0.39 -7.03
C GLY A 65 -16.24 -0.98 -7.68
N ASP A 66 -15.71 -1.01 -8.91
CA ASP A 66 -15.52 -2.25 -9.67
C ASP A 66 -14.40 -3.14 -9.12
N ALA A 67 -13.50 -2.61 -8.29
CA ALA A 67 -12.43 -3.39 -7.67
C ALA A 67 -13.00 -4.55 -6.85
N LEU A 68 -14.12 -4.36 -6.14
CA LEU A 68 -14.74 -5.44 -5.35
C LEU A 68 -15.08 -6.66 -6.20
N ARG A 69 -15.62 -6.44 -7.42
CA ARG A 69 -15.92 -7.53 -8.36
C ARG A 69 -14.64 -8.20 -8.87
N VAL A 70 -13.56 -7.45 -9.04
CA VAL A 70 -12.25 -8.01 -9.40
C VAL A 70 -11.75 -8.89 -8.27
N LEU A 71 -11.82 -8.44 -7.02
CA LEU A 71 -11.38 -9.21 -5.85
C LEU A 71 -12.21 -10.47 -5.64
N ASP A 72 -13.52 -10.40 -5.84
CA ASP A 72 -14.42 -11.55 -5.72
C ASP A 72 -14.15 -12.59 -6.81
N ARG A 73 -13.84 -12.16 -8.04
CA ARG A 73 -13.48 -13.07 -9.15
C ARG A 73 -12.09 -13.67 -8.99
N ALA A 74 -11.11 -12.86 -8.57
CA ALA A 74 -9.73 -13.31 -8.41
C ALA A 74 -9.56 -14.23 -7.19
N ALA A 75 -10.41 -14.05 -6.16
CA ALA A 75 -10.38 -14.82 -4.92
C ALA A 75 -8.96 -15.00 -4.34
N PRO A 76 -8.20 -13.89 -4.11
CA PRO A 76 -6.86 -13.99 -3.55
C PRO A 76 -6.90 -14.60 -2.15
N ASP A 77 -5.90 -15.41 -1.82
CA ASP A 77 -5.76 -16.07 -0.51
C ASP A 77 -5.52 -15.06 0.61
N VAL A 78 -4.78 -13.98 0.33
CA VAL A 78 -4.50 -12.90 1.29
C VAL A 78 -4.60 -11.53 0.62
N ARG A 79 -5.31 -10.61 1.26
CA ARG A 79 -5.48 -9.21 0.84
C ARG A 79 -4.72 -8.28 1.76
N ILE A 80 -3.70 -7.61 1.22
CA ILE A 80 -2.81 -6.72 1.97
C ILE A 80 -2.93 -5.31 1.40
N VAL A 81 -3.22 -4.34 2.27
CA VAL A 81 -3.35 -2.92 1.90
C VAL A 81 -2.51 -2.05 2.83
N ASN A 82 -1.96 -0.94 2.33
CA ASN A 82 -1.44 0.14 3.19
C ASN A 82 -2.55 1.14 3.47
N LEU A 83 -2.96 1.24 4.74
CA LEU A 83 -3.92 2.24 5.19
C LEU A 83 -3.18 3.51 5.56
N GLU A 84 -3.13 4.46 4.63
CA GLU A 84 -2.41 5.73 4.76
C GLU A 84 -3.32 6.85 5.26
N THR A 85 -4.14 6.51 6.25
CA THR A 85 -5.07 7.46 6.88
C THR A 85 -5.16 7.17 8.37
N SER A 86 -5.31 8.21 9.18
CA SER A 86 -5.60 8.04 10.61
C SER A 86 -7.11 7.87 10.83
N VAL A 87 -7.50 6.82 11.54
CA VAL A 87 -8.90 6.52 11.89
C VAL A 87 -9.18 7.02 13.29
N THR A 88 -9.62 8.28 13.41
CA THR A 88 -9.61 8.96 14.72
C THR A 88 -10.53 10.16 14.77
N ARG A 89 -11.03 10.48 15.97
CA ARG A 89 -11.71 11.74 16.30
C ARG A 89 -10.85 12.67 17.17
N SER A 90 -9.56 12.38 17.31
CA SER A 90 -8.60 13.22 18.03
C SER A 90 -8.56 14.61 17.40
N ASP A 91 -8.61 15.65 18.21
CA ASP A 91 -8.51 17.06 17.81
C ASP A 91 -7.05 17.55 17.73
N GLN A 92 -6.08 16.72 18.15
CA GLN A 92 -4.66 17.00 17.99
C GLN A 92 -4.28 17.05 16.52
N PHE A 93 -3.22 17.78 16.19
CA PHE A 93 -2.56 17.80 14.88
C PHE A 93 -1.06 17.85 15.11
N ASP A 94 -0.26 17.09 14.35
CA ASP A 94 1.18 17.31 14.31
C ASP A 94 1.45 18.63 13.56
N PRO A 95 1.94 19.68 14.23
CA PRO A 95 2.14 20.99 13.61
C PRO A 95 3.26 21.00 12.56
N ARG A 96 4.07 19.95 12.50
CA ARG A 96 5.16 19.81 11.51
C ARG A 96 4.66 19.25 10.17
N LYS A 97 3.46 18.67 10.14
CA LYS A 97 2.86 18.09 8.94
C LYS A 97 2.11 19.15 8.15
N ARG A 98 2.25 19.09 6.82
CA ARG A 98 1.58 20.00 5.89
C ARG A 98 0.22 19.50 5.41
N VAL A 99 -0.01 18.19 5.51
CA VAL A 99 -1.20 17.47 5.05
C VAL A 99 -1.57 16.48 6.13
N HIS A 100 -2.86 16.40 6.45
CA HIS A 100 -3.39 15.54 7.50
C HIS A 100 -4.57 14.73 6.97
N TYR A 101 -4.53 13.42 7.12
CA TYR A 101 -5.57 12.49 6.68
C TYR A 101 -6.32 11.90 7.85
N ARG A 102 -7.56 12.36 8.03
CA ARG A 102 -8.52 11.84 9.03
C ARG A 102 -9.66 11.13 8.33
N MET A 103 -9.97 9.93 8.80
CA MET A 103 -11.23 9.24 8.55
C MET A 103 -11.98 9.13 9.88
N ASP A 104 -13.29 9.41 9.87
CA ASP A 104 -14.13 9.14 11.03
C ASP A 104 -14.20 7.61 11.29
N PRO A 105 -14.04 7.13 12.53
CA PRO A 105 -14.13 5.70 12.84
C PRO A 105 -15.42 5.01 12.38
N ASP A 106 -16.54 5.71 12.31
CA ASP A 106 -17.81 5.12 11.85
C ASP A 106 -17.80 4.87 10.32
N ASN A 107 -16.84 5.44 9.58
CA ASN A 107 -16.59 5.16 8.17
C ASN A 107 -15.67 3.95 7.92
N LEU A 108 -15.18 3.27 8.97
CA LEU A 108 -14.34 2.08 8.84
C LEU A 108 -14.96 0.91 8.03
N PRO A 109 -16.30 0.74 7.93
CA PRO A 109 -16.88 -0.20 6.97
C PRO A 109 -16.48 0.07 5.51
N GLY A 110 -16.12 1.31 5.16
CA GLY A 110 -15.56 1.69 3.86
C GLY A 110 -14.19 1.07 3.55
N LEU A 111 -13.41 0.71 4.58
CA LEU A 111 -12.21 -0.14 4.42
C LEU A 111 -12.60 -1.62 4.44
N SER A 112 -13.45 -2.01 5.39
CA SER A 112 -13.78 -3.41 5.68
C SER A 112 -14.53 -4.12 4.55
N VAL A 113 -15.23 -3.38 3.69
CA VAL A 113 -15.93 -3.90 2.51
C VAL A 113 -15.00 -4.62 1.51
N ALA A 114 -13.74 -4.21 1.41
CA ALA A 114 -12.74 -4.92 0.60
C ALA A 114 -12.22 -6.21 1.25
N ARG A 115 -12.60 -6.44 2.52
CA ARG A 115 -12.21 -7.59 3.35
C ARG A 115 -10.68 -7.77 3.42
N PRO A 116 -9.88 -6.72 3.72
CA PRO A 116 -8.44 -6.88 3.83
C PRO A 116 -8.11 -7.82 5.00
N ASP A 117 -7.20 -8.76 4.78
CA ASP A 117 -6.67 -9.62 5.83
C ASP A 117 -5.65 -8.89 6.70
N VAL A 118 -4.92 -7.94 6.09
CA VAL A 118 -3.94 -7.07 6.75
C VAL A 118 -4.04 -5.64 6.24
N SER A 119 -4.09 -4.70 7.19
CA SER A 119 -3.84 -3.28 6.94
C SER A 119 -2.50 -2.86 7.52
N THR A 120 -1.52 -2.56 6.67
CA THR A 120 -0.26 -1.98 7.11
C THR A 120 -0.48 -0.51 7.43
N VAL A 121 0.19 -0.03 8.48
CA VAL A 121 -0.02 1.34 9.03
C VAL A 121 1.32 2.05 9.26
N ALA A 122 2.40 1.52 8.69
CA ALA A 122 3.76 2.01 8.87
C ALA A 122 4.10 3.17 7.92
N ASN A 123 3.22 4.15 7.82
CA ASN A 123 3.31 5.24 6.85
C ASN A 123 3.42 6.61 7.54
N ASN A 124 3.62 7.63 6.71
CA ASN A 124 3.80 9.00 7.16
C ASN A 124 2.49 9.70 7.61
N HIS A 125 1.34 9.04 7.55
CA HIS A 125 0.03 9.61 7.91
C HIS A 125 -0.61 9.01 9.18
N VAL A 126 -0.03 7.93 9.74
CA VAL A 126 -0.56 7.25 10.94
C VAL A 126 -0.45 8.07 12.24
N LEU A 127 0.40 9.10 12.26
CA LEU A 127 0.65 9.99 13.41
C LEU A 127 0.25 11.45 13.15
N ASP A 128 -0.55 11.70 12.11
CA ASP A 128 -1.06 13.03 11.76
C ASP A 128 -1.73 13.73 12.94
N PHE A 129 -2.39 12.97 13.81
CA PHE A 129 -3.10 13.46 14.99
C PHE A 129 -2.44 12.98 16.29
N GLY A 130 -1.11 12.82 16.23
CA GLY A 130 -0.26 12.47 17.36
C GLY A 130 -0.52 11.07 17.92
N HIS A 131 0.09 10.79 19.08
CA HIS A 131 -0.05 9.50 19.74
C HIS A 131 -1.49 9.15 20.15
N PRO A 132 -2.37 10.10 20.55
CA PRO A 132 -3.78 9.81 20.75
C PRO A 132 -4.48 9.35 19.47
N GLY A 133 -4.19 10.01 18.34
CA GLY A 133 -4.68 9.60 17.03
C GLY A 133 -4.24 8.19 16.65
N LEU A 134 -2.95 7.88 16.79
CA LEU A 134 -2.42 6.54 16.56
C LEU A 134 -3.11 5.47 17.43
N ARG A 135 -3.29 5.74 18.74
CA ARG A 135 -3.99 4.80 19.64
C ARG A 135 -5.43 4.55 19.21
N GLN A 136 -6.15 5.61 18.84
CA GLN A 136 -7.53 5.49 18.34
C GLN A 136 -7.58 4.71 17.03
N THR A 137 -6.64 4.96 16.10
CA THR A 137 -6.52 4.21 14.84
C THR A 137 -6.32 2.72 15.11
N LEU A 138 -5.35 2.35 15.94
CA LEU A 138 -5.08 0.94 16.28
C LEU A 138 -6.28 0.28 16.98
N ALA A 139 -6.94 0.99 17.89
CA ALA A 139 -8.13 0.49 18.59
C ALA A 139 -9.32 0.29 17.65
N ALA A 140 -9.56 1.23 16.73
CA ALA A 140 -10.65 1.14 15.74
C ALA A 140 -10.43 -0.06 14.81
N LEU A 141 -9.22 -0.23 14.27
CA LEU A 141 -8.86 -1.35 13.41
C LEU A 141 -8.99 -2.70 14.14
N SER A 142 -8.47 -2.79 15.36
CA SER A 142 -8.61 -4.00 16.18
C SER A 142 -10.08 -4.29 16.53
N GLY A 143 -10.88 -3.26 16.84
CA GLY A 143 -12.30 -3.41 17.16
C GLY A 143 -13.14 -3.90 15.98
N ALA A 144 -12.72 -3.59 14.75
CA ALA A 144 -13.30 -4.13 13.52
C ALA A 144 -12.73 -5.51 13.12
N GLY A 145 -11.83 -6.09 13.92
CA GLY A 145 -11.21 -7.39 13.64
C GLY A 145 -10.16 -7.35 12.51
N LEU A 146 -9.69 -6.16 12.12
CA LEU A 146 -8.65 -6.00 11.11
C LEU A 146 -7.27 -6.18 11.74
N ARG A 147 -6.44 -7.05 11.14
CA ARG A 147 -5.05 -7.22 11.58
C ARG A 147 -4.20 -6.09 11.05
N THR A 148 -3.30 -5.58 11.89
CA THR A 148 -2.39 -4.49 11.52
C THR A 148 -0.94 -4.91 11.64
N ALA A 149 -0.07 -4.23 10.87
CA ALA A 149 1.37 -4.37 10.99
C ALA A 149 2.08 -3.01 10.90
N GLY A 150 3.18 -2.86 11.64
CA GLY A 150 4.15 -1.78 11.48
C GLY A 150 3.90 -0.50 12.29
N ALA A 151 2.89 -0.48 13.15
CA ALA A 151 2.78 0.45 14.27
C ALA A 151 2.17 -0.27 15.48
N GLY A 152 2.41 0.25 16.68
CA GLY A 152 1.97 -0.41 17.91
C GLY A 152 1.97 0.51 19.12
N SER A 153 1.47 -0.01 20.24
CA SER A 153 1.50 0.63 21.55
C SER A 153 2.91 0.76 22.12
N ASP A 154 3.83 -0.09 21.65
CA ASP A 154 5.25 -0.11 21.96
C ASP A 154 6.08 -0.69 20.77
N ALA A 155 7.41 -0.74 20.94
CA ALA A 155 8.32 -1.26 19.91
C ALA A 155 8.14 -2.75 19.60
N LYS A 156 7.70 -3.55 20.57
CA LYS A 156 7.48 -5.00 20.37
C LYS A 156 6.25 -5.22 19.49
N GLU A 157 5.16 -4.51 19.78
CA GLU A 157 3.95 -4.57 18.97
C GLU A 157 4.17 -4.00 17.56
N ALA A 158 4.87 -2.86 17.44
CA ALA A 158 5.15 -2.26 16.14
C ALA A 158 5.97 -3.20 15.23
N ARG A 159 6.89 -4.00 15.79
CA ARG A 159 7.73 -4.97 15.07
C ARG A 159 7.04 -6.31 14.79
N ARG A 160 5.91 -6.59 15.43
CA ARG A 160 5.21 -7.86 15.31
C ARG A 160 4.56 -7.96 13.93
N PRO A 161 4.83 -9.03 13.16
CA PRO A 161 4.14 -9.23 11.89
C PRO A 161 2.67 -9.58 12.11
N ALA A 162 1.83 -9.21 11.14
CA ALA A 162 0.52 -9.84 11.00
C ALA A 162 0.72 -11.24 10.41
N ALA A 163 0.19 -12.26 11.07
CA ALA A 163 0.27 -13.65 10.60
C ALA A 163 -1.11 -14.13 10.15
N ILE A 164 -1.19 -14.59 8.91
CA ILE A 164 -2.41 -15.08 8.26
C ILE A 164 -2.21 -16.57 8.02
N PRO A 165 -2.83 -17.44 8.83
CA PRO A 165 -2.81 -18.86 8.56
C PRO A 165 -3.63 -19.16 7.31
N LEU A 166 -3.05 -19.94 6.41
CA LEU A 166 -3.72 -20.53 5.25
C LEU A 166 -3.89 -22.03 5.50
N ASP A 167 -4.46 -22.73 4.51
CA ASP A 167 -4.56 -24.17 4.55
C ASP A 167 -3.16 -24.84 4.52
N ARG A 168 -3.07 -26.06 5.05
CA ARG A 168 -1.87 -26.94 4.95
C ARG A 168 -0.60 -26.40 5.61
N GLU A 169 -0.73 -25.79 6.78
CA GLU A 169 0.38 -25.27 7.61
C GLU A 169 1.16 -24.10 7.00
N VAL A 170 0.74 -23.56 5.85
CA VAL A 170 1.31 -22.34 5.26
C VAL A 170 0.78 -21.10 5.99
N ARG A 171 1.65 -20.11 6.20
CA ARG A 171 1.23 -18.79 6.70
C ARG A 171 1.83 -17.69 5.85
N VAL A 172 1.09 -16.60 5.68
CA VAL A 172 1.65 -15.34 5.19
C VAL A 172 1.99 -14.47 6.40
N LEU A 173 3.23 -14.01 6.46
CA LEU A 173 3.73 -13.08 7.49
C LEU A 173 3.93 -11.72 6.84
N VAL A 174 3.18 -10.71 7.30
CA VAL A 174 3.30 -9.33 6.80
C VAL A 174 4.00 -8.48 7.84
N PHE A 175 5.20 -8.04 7.50
CA PHE A 175 5.94 -7.03 8.23
C PHE A 175 5.72 -5.69 7.53
N ALA A 176 5.67 -4.59 8.28
CA ALA A 176 5.52 -3.27 7.69
C ALA A 176 6.42 -2.26 8.37
N MET A 177 7.09 -1.44 7.58
CA MET A 177 8.00 -0.43 8.10
C MET A 177 7.99 0.86 7.28
N GLY A 178 8.30 1.95 7.97
CA GLY A 178 8.48 3.26 7.38
C GLY A 178 9.95 3.66 7.30
N MET A 179 10.30 4.51 6.33
CA MET A 179 11.64 5.11 6.22
C MET A 179 11.59 6.63 6.31
N ALA A 180 12.69 7.24 6.76
CA ALA A 180 12.79 8.71 6.79
C ALA A 180 12.67 9.37 5.40
N SER A 181 12.96 8.63 4.33
CA SER A 181 12.85 9.14 2.95
C SER A 181 11.41 9.47 2.51
N SER A 182 10.39 8.87 3.15
CA SER A 182 8.97 9.13 2.90
C SER A 182 8.34 10.10 3.91
N GLY A 183 9.18 10.84 4.66
CA GLY A 183 8.71 11.86 5.61
C GLY A 183 8.34 11.33 6.99
N ILE A 184 8.77 10.11 7.35
CA ILE A 184 8.60 9.56 8.71
C ILE A 184 9.80 9.95 9.57
N PRO A 185 9.67 10.92 10.50
CA PRO A 185 10.81 11.34 11.31
C PRO A 185 11.18 10.23 12.32
N PRO A 186 12.46 10.05 12.69
CA PRO A 186 12.87 9.09 13.72
C PRO A 186 12.14 9.27 15.05
N SER A 187 11.69 10.50 15.36
CA SER A 187 10.91 10.81 16.56
C SER A 187 9.56 10.08 16.64
N TRP A 188 9.06 9.53 15.52
CA TRP A 188 7.83 8.73 15.45
C TRP A 188 8.04 7.25 15.72
N ALA A 189 9.30 6.79 15.84
CA ALA A 189 9.60 5.40 16.14
C ALA A 189 8.99 5.00 17.50
N ALA A 190 8.36 3.82 17.52
CA ALA A 190 7.91 3.19 18.75
C ALA A 190 9.11 2.89 19.66
N THR A 191 8.92 3.05 20.96
CA THR A 191 9.89 2.64 21.99
C THR A 191 9.23 1.65 22.94
N ASP A 192 9.97 1.11 23.89
CA ASP A 192 9.43 0.16 24.88
C ASP A 192 8.31 0.75 25.75
N SER A 193 8.17 2.09 25.78
CA SER A 193 7.21 2.81 26.61
C SER A 193 6.34 3.81 25.84
N ARG A 194 6.48 3.89 24.51
CA ARG A 194 5.77 4.88 23.69
C ARG A 194 5.27 4.28 22.39
N PRO A 195 4.01 4.53 22.02
CA PRO A 195 3.46 4.06 20.77
C PRO A 195 4.14 4.74 19.59
N GLY A 196 4.21 4.05 18.46
CA GLY A 196 4.79 4.62 17.26
C GLY A 196 4.91 3.63 16.12
N VAL A 197 5.71 4.02 15.15
CA VAL A 197 5.93 3.28 13.90
C VAL A 197 7.16 2.39 14.03
N HIS A 198 7.17 1.25 13.33
CA HIS A 198 8.40 0.51 13.08
C HIS A 198 9.19 1.22 11.98
N VAL A 199 10.16 2.04 12.38
CA VAL A 199 11.00 2.81 11.46
C VAL A 199 12.26 2.01 11.13
N LEU A 200 12.55 1.82 9.84
CA LEU A 200 13.79 1.19 9.42
C LEU A 200 14.98 2.17 9.50
N PRO A 201 16.16 1.69 9.93
CA PRO A 201 17.39 2.44 9.82
C PRO A 201 17.69 2.91 8.41
N ALA A 202 18.49 3.96 8.32
CA ALA A 202 18.91 4.52 7.04
C ALA A 202 19.83 3.57 6.23
N SER A 203 20.75 2.87 6.90
CA SER A 203 21.73 1.99 6.25
C SER A 203 21.05 0.72 5.69
N PRO A 204 21.34 0.29 4.45
CA PRO A 204 20.82 -0.96 3.89
C PRO A 204 21.12 -2.18 4.75
N ASP A 205 22.37 -2.35 5.20
CA ASP A 205 22.78 -3.48 6.04
C ASP A 205 22.04 -3.47 7.38
N ALA A 206 21.89 -2.29 7.99
CA ALA A 206 21.17 -2.16 9.25
C ALA A 206 19.67 -2.40 9.08
N ALA A 207 19.09 -1.97 7.95
CA ALA A 207 17.70 -2.23 7.61
C ALA A 207 17.45 -3.73 7.41
N ALA A 208 18.30 -4.40 6.62
CA ALA A 208 18.22 -5.83 6.40
C ALA A 208 18.41 -6.62 7.70
N ALA A 209 19.43 -6.29 8.50
CA ALA A 209 19.65 -6.94 9.79
C ALA A 209 18.44 -6.80 10.74
N ASN A 210 17.78 -5.63 10.75
CA ASN A 210 16.58 -5.41 11.55
C ASN A 210 15.42 -6.32 11.16
N VAL A 211 15.21 -6.52 9.85
CA VAL A 211 14.16 -7.39 9.33
C VAL A 211 14.51 -8.87 9.49
N VAL A 212 15.74 -9.25 9.18
CA VAL A 212 16.24 -10.63 9.28
C VAL A 212 16.09 -11.17 10.71
N GLU A 213 16.38 -10.34 11.72
CA GLU A 213 16.19 -10.74 13.11
C GLU A 213 14.71 -11.01 13.42
N SER A 214 13.81 -10.14 12.95
CA SER A 214 12.37 -10.36 13.13
C SER A 214 11.88 -11.59 12.35
N LEU A 215 12.39 -11.82 11.13
CA LEU A 215 12.07 -13.01 10.35
C LEU A 215 12.50 -14.29 11.07
N ARG A 216 13.72 -14.35 11.62
CA ARG A 216 14.21 -15.53 12.36
C ARG A 216 13.33 -15.90 13.54
N GLN A 217 12.71 -14.91 14.19
CA GLN A 217 11.84 -15.13 15.34
C GLN A 217 10.45 -15.67 14.97
N HIS A 218 9.96 -15.38 13.76
CA HIS A 218 8.56 -15.62 13.38
C HIS A 218 8.39 -16.63 12.24
N LYS A 219 9.31 -16.64 11.26
CA LYS A 219 9.24 -17.42 10.03
C LYS A 219 9.67 -18.87 10.26
N LYS A 220 8.87 -19.80 9.77
CA LYS A 220 9.11 -21.24 9.74
C LYS A 220 9.16 -21.71 8.27
N PRO A 221 9.68 -22.91 7.98
CA PRO A 221 9.49 -23.54 6.67
C PRO A 221 8.00 -23.52 6.29
N GLY A 222 7.68 -23.30 5.01
CA GLY A 222 6.32 -23.09 4.53
C GLY A 222 5.82 -21.65 4.53
N ASP A 223 6.31 -20.79 5.42
CA ASP A 223 5.81 -19.41 5.50
C ASP A 223 6.28 -18.53 4.34
N ILE A 224 5.40 -17.64 3.89
CA ILE A 224 5.70 -16.57 2.93
C ILE A 224 5.85 -15.26 3.71
N ALA A 225 6.99 -14.59 3.56
CA ALA A 225 7.29 -13.32 4.19
C ALA A 225 7.13 -12.14 3.23
N VAL A 226 6.17 -11.26 3.53
CA VAL A 226 5.91 -10.01 2.82
C VAL A 226 6.41 -8.84 3.68
N VAL A 227 7.17 -7.93 3.09
CA VAL A 227 7.59 -6.68 3.74
C VAL A 227 6.95 -5.51 3.01
N SER A 228 6.02 -4.82 3.68
CA SER A 228 5.48 -3.53 3.26
C SER A 228 6.44 -2.41 3.65
N LEU A 229 6.92 -1.63 2.67
CA LEU A 229 7.83 -0.51 2.88
C LEU A 229 7.21 0.79 2.41
N HIS A 230 7.10 1.75 3.32
CA HIS A 230 6.70 3.11 2.99
C HIS A 230 7.95 4.00 2.89
N TRP A 231 8.38 4.33 1.67
CA TRP A 231 9.73 4.84 1.40
C TRP A 231 9.84 5.72 0.14
N GLY A 232 10.95 6.45 0.03
CA GLY A 232 11.29 7.19 -1.20
C GLY A 232 10.46 8.47 -1.38
N SER A 233 10.62 9.10 -2.55
CA SER A 233 9.92 10.33 -2.89
C SER A 233 8.49 10.07 -3.37
N ASN A 234 7.60 11.02 -3.09
CA ASN A 234 6.21 11.00 -3.56
C ASN A 234 6.06 11.18 -5.08
N TRP A 235 7.14 11.52 -5.80
CA TRP A 235 7.11 11.71 -7.25
C TRP A 235 8.44 11.26 -7.87
N GLY A 236 8.36 10.85 -9.13
CA GLY A 236 9.49 10.45 -9.95
C GLY A 236 9.67 8.94 -10.05
N TYR A 237 10.00 8.48 -11.27
CA TYR A 237 10.21 7.06 -11.56
C TYR A 237 11.60 6.53 -11.15
N GLU A 238 12.52 7.41 -10.74
CA GLU A 238 13.89 7.02 -10.37
C GLU A 238 13.92 6.25 -9.05
N VAL A 239 14.23 4.95 -9.12
CA VAL A 239 14.55 4.17 -7.93
C VAL A 239 16.03 4.38 -7.59
N THR A 240 16.30 5.00 -6.44
CA THR A 240 17.68 5.25 -6.02
C THR A 240 18.43 3.94 -5.75
N GLN A 241 19.75 3.92 -5.96
CA GLN A 241 20.57 2.72 -5.67
C GLN A 241 20.34 2.22 -4.23
N ARG A 242 20.18 3.13 -3.28
CA ARG A 242 19.90 2.79 -1.89
C ARG A 242 18.57 2.05 -1.69
N GLN A 243 17.52 2.37 -2.45
CA GLN A 243 16.27 1.61 -2.42
C GLN A 243 16.47 0.20 -2.97
N ILE A 244 17.25 0.07 -4.05
CA ILE A 244 17.62 -1.23 -4.64
C ILE A 244 18.40 -2.06 -3.61
N ASP A 245 19.43 -1.49 -3.00
CA ASP A 245 20.26 -2.18 -2.00
C ASP A 245 19.43 -2.66 -0.80
N VAL A 246 18.51 -1.82 -0.30
CA VAL A 246 17.59 -2.22 0.78
C VAL A 246 16.68 -3.38 0.33
N ALA A 247 16.03 -3.29 -0.85
CA ALA A 247 15.18 -4.38 -1.33
C ALA A 247 15.95 -5.69 -1.53
N HIS A 248 17.13 -5.63 -2.15
CA HIS A 248 17.97 -6.80 -2.39
C HIS A 248 18.44 -7.41 -1.07
N ALA A 249 18.89 -6.60 -0.11
CA ALA A 249 19.32 -7.08 1.19
C ALA A 249 18.17 -7.71 2.00
N LEU A 250 16.93 -7.23 1.84
CA LEU A 250 15.74 -7.85 2.42
C LEU A 250 15.45 -9.23 1.80
N ILE A 251 15.47 -9.31 0.47
CA ILE A 251 15.29 -10.58 -0.25
C ILE A 251 16.37 -11.60 0.13
N ASP A 252 17.64 -11.16 0.18
CA ASP A 252 18.78 -11.97 0.61
C ASP A 252 18.65 -12.40 2.08
N GLY A 253 18.00 -11.59 2.89
CA GLY A 253 17.64 -11.87 4.28
C GLY A 253 16.48 -12.86 4.48
N GLY A 254 15.84 -13.32 3.41
CA GLY A 254 14.75 -14.30 3.47
C GLY A 254 13.34 -13.72 3.36
N VAL A 255 13.21 -12.43 3.00
CA VAL A 255 11.93 -11.87 2.52
C VAL A 255 11.59 -12.49 1.16
N ASP A 256 10.31 -12.70 0.89
CA ASP A 256 9.81 -13.30 -0.36
C ASP A 256 9.14 -12.27 -1.27
N VAL A 257 8.52 -11.24 -0.69
CA VAL A 257 7.91 -10.13 -1.43
C VAL A 257 8.21 -8.80 -0.75
N VAL A 258 8.73 -7.83 -1.52
CA VAL A 258 8.83 -6.43 -1.11
C VAL A 258 7.69 -5.64 -1.73
N PHE A 259 6.88 -5.00 -0.90
CA PHE A 259 5.67 -4.27 -1.25
C PHE A 259 5.84 -2.78 -0.92
N GLY A 260 6.24 -1.97 -1.91
CA GLY A 260 6.59 -0.56 -1.74
C GLY A 260 5.42 0.42 -1.96
N HIS A 261 5.45 1.53 -1.22
CA HIS A 261 4.38 2.56 -1.16
C HIS A 261 4.96 3.98 -1.18
N SER A 262 4.12 5.02 -0.98
CA SER A 262 4.46 6.45 -0.85
C SER A 262 4.54 7.25 -2.16
N SER A 263 4.77 6.60 -3.31
CA SER A 263 5.09 7.32 -4.55
C SER A 263 3.87 7.93 -5.27
N HIS A 264 2.63 7.74 -4.79
CA HIS A 264 1.35 8.18 -5.40
C HIS A 264 1.10 7.80 -6.88
N HIS A 265 2.09 7.20 -7.52
CA HIS A 265 2.07 6.65 -8.85
C HIS A 265 2.91 5.37 -8.86
N LEU A 266 2.68 4.54 -9.87
CA LEU A 266 3.40 3.29 -10.05
C LEU A 266 4.90 3.51 -10.28
N ARG A 267 5.71 2.58 -9.75
CA ARG A 267 7.16 2.53 -9.89
C ARG A 267 7.59 1.20 -10.53
N PRO A 268 8.88 1.04 -10.90
CA PRO A 268 9.37 -0.18 -11.50
C PRO A 268 9.03 -1.44 -10.70
N ILE A 269 8.90 -2.54 -11.44
CA ILE A 269 8.76 -3.89 -10.92
C ILE A 269 10.06 -4.65 -11.21
N GLU A 270 10.54 -5.38 -10.22
CA GLU A 270 11.72 -6.23 -10.35
C GLU A 270 11.44 -7.64 -9.82
N VAL A 271 12.04 -8.64 -10.47
CA VAL A 271 12.13 -10.00 -9.94
C VAL A 271 13.60 -10.29 -9.63
N TYR A 272 13.96 -10.18 -8.35
CA TYR A 272 15.32 -10.40 -7.87
C TYR A 272 15.42 -11.76 -7.20
N ARG A 273 16.33 -12.63 -7.68
CA ARG A 273 16.48 -14.03 -7.21
C ARG A 273 15.16 -14.81 -7.18
N GLY A 274 14.32 -14.58 -8.19
CA GLY A 274 13.01 -15.21 -8.33
C GLY A 274 11.91 -14.64 -7.42
N LYS A 275 12.18 -13.56 -6.68
CA LYS A 275 11.25 -12.97 -5.70
C LYS A 275 10.82 -11.57 -6.10
N LEU A 276 9.59 -11.19 -5.75
CA LEU A 276 8.95 -9.97 -6.24
C LEU A 276 9.39 -8.74 -5.44
N ILE A 277 9.75 -7.68 -6.15
CA ILE A 277 9.93 -6.33 -5.61
C ILE A 277 9.03 -5.37 -6.38
N LEU A 278 8.07 -4.77 -5.67
CA LEU A 278 7.30 -3.62 -6.12
C LEU A 278 7.90 -2.37 -5.49
N TYR A 279 8.56 -1.50 -6.25
CA TYR A 279 9.22 -0.33 -5.68
C TYR A 279 8.25 0.79 -5.22
N GLY A 280 6.99 0.72 -5.65
CA GLY A 280 5.95 1.70 -5.39
C GLY A 280 4.68 1.35 -6.14
N CYS A 281 3.61 1.03 -5.42
CA CYS A 281 2.32 0.65 -5.99
C CYS A 281 1.41 1.84 -6.35
N GLY A 282 1.85 3.07 -6.04
CA GLY A 282 1.03 4.27 -6.17
C GLY A 282 -0.13 4.29 -5.19
N ASP A 283 -1.22 4.94 -5.56
CA ASP A 283 -2.43 4.98 -4.74
C ASP A 283 -3.43 3.89 -5.18
N SER A 284 -4.44 3.63 -4.35
CA SER A 284 -5.64 2.84 -4.67
C SER A 284 -6.91 3.63 -4.45
N ILE A 285 -7.02 4.30 -3.31
CA ILE A 285 -8.13 5.19 -2.98
C ILE A 285 -7.54 6.47 -2.41
N ASP A 286 -7.96 7.62 -2.93
CA ASP A 286 -7.55 8.95 -2.49
C ASP A 286 -8.57 10.01 -2.97
N ASP A 287 -8.28 11.27 -2.66
CA ASP A 287 -9.03 12.45 -3.07
C ASP A 287 -8.26 13.37 -4.03
N TYR A 288 -7.32 12.82 -4.81
CA TYR A 288 -6.44 13.62 -5.69
C TYR A 288 -7.08 14.08 -7.00
N GLU A 289 -8.29 13.61 -7.27
CA GLU A 289 -9.02 13.91 -8.50
C GLU A 289 -9.24 15.42 -8.69
N GLY A 290 -8.71 15.95 -9.80
CA GLY A 290 -8.79 17.38 -10.12
C GLY A 290 -7.67 18.25 -9.52
N ILE A 291 -6.74 17.67 -8.75
CA ILE A 291 -5.51 18.36 -8.33
C ILE A 291 -4.52 18.42 -9.50
N ALA A 292 -4.02 19.61 -9.80
CA ALA A 292 -3.11 19.85 -10.93
C ALA A 292 -1.61 19.80 -10.52
N GLY A 293 -0.73 19.64 -11.52
CA GLY A 293 0.73 19.78 -11.39
C GLY A 293 1.54 18.48 -11.52
N HIS A 294 0.86 17.33 -11.54
CA HIS A 294 1.48 16.00 -11.61
C HIS A 294 0.82 15.07 -12.65
N GLU A 295 0.12 15.64 -13.63
CA GLU A 295 -0.68 14.95 -14.65
C GLU A 295 0.15 13.96 -15.48
N ALA A 296 1.45 14.24 -15.65
CA ALA A 296 2.39 13.36 -16.36
C ALA A 296 2.53 11.97 -15.73
N TYR A 297 2.20 11.82 -14.44
CA TYR A 297 2.22 10.54 -13.74
C TYR A 297 0.91 9.77 -13.86
N ARG A 298 -0.15 10.38 -14.42
CA ARG A 298 -1.50 9.79 -14.49
C ARG A 298 -1.91 9.19 -13.15
N ASN A 299 -1.85 10.02 -12.11
CA ASN A 299 -2.29 9.67 -10.76
C ASN A 299 -3.82 9.48 -10.68
N ASP A 300 -4.54 9.34 -11.79
CA ASP A 300 -5.90 8.80 -11.87
C ASP A 300 -5.90 7.28 -12.16
N LEU A 301 -4.80 6.73 -12.65
CA LEU A 301 -4.67 5.31 -12.98
C LEU A 301 -4.12 4.51 -11.79
N ARG A 302 -4.62 3.29 -11.63
CA ARG A 302 -4.46 2.46 -10.43
C ARG A 302 -4.25 1.00 -10.86
N LEU A 303 -3.56 0.23 -10.02
CA LEU A 303 -3.36 -1.21 -10.26
C LEU A 303 -3.71 -2.03 -9.02
N LEU A 304 -4.45 -3.11 -9.25
CA LEU A 304 -4.56 -4.21 -8.30
C LEU A 304 -3.57 -5.29 -8.74
N TYR A 305 -2.61 -5.61 -7.89
CA TYR A 305 -1.57 -6.60 -8.16
C TYR A 305 -1.98 -7.94 -7.56
N LEU A 306 -2.06 -8.97 -8.39
CA LEU A 306 -2.36 -10.35 -8.01
C LEU A 306 -1.10 -11.19 -8.22
N ALA A 307 -0.30 -11.32 -7.15
CA ALA A 307 0.99 -12.00 -7.16
C ALA A 307 0.82 -13.46 -6.71
N SER A 308 1.13 -14.41 -7.59
CA SER A 308 1.17 -15.83 -7.27
C SER A 308 2.57 -16.22 -6.82
N VAL A 309 2.68 -16.76 -5.61
CA VAL A 309 3.94 -17.09 -4.96
C VAL A 309 3.95 -18.57 -4.60
N ALA A 310 5.02 -19.27 -4.93
CA ALA A 310 5.20 -20.65 -4.50
C ALA A 310 5.51 -20.70 -3.00
N PRO A 311 4.75 -21.47 -2.20
CA PRO A 311 5.11 -21.79 -0.82
C PRO A 311 6.53 -22.39 -0.73
N ASP A 312 7.12 -22.35 0.47
CA ASP A 312 8.49 -22.77 0.82
C ASP A 312 9.63 -21.95 0.20
N THR A 313 9.56 -21.69 -1.11
CA THR A 313 10.61 -20.99 -1.85
C THR A 313 10.41 -19.48 -1.88
N GLY A 314 9.16 -19.03 -1.75
CA GLY A 314 8.79 -17.63 -1.94
C GLY A 314 8.96 -17.15 -3.38
N ALA A 315 9.17 -18.06 -4.33
CA ALA A 315 9.39 -17.69 -5.73
C ALA A 315 8.10 -17.17 -6.36
N LEU A 316 8.19 -16.05 -7.09
CA LEU A 316 7.12 -15.53 -7.90
C LEU A 316 6.88 -16.48 -9.08
N THR A 317 5.65 -16.98 -9.20
CA THR A 317 5.21 -17.85 -10.31
C THR A 317 4.37 -17.11 -11.33
N GLY A 318 3.79 -15.96 -10.95
CA GLY A 318 3.06 -15.08 -11.85
C GLY A 318 2.70 -13.76 -11.18
N LEU A 319 2.60 -12.69 -11.98
CA LEU A 319 2.04 -11.42 -11.53
C LEU A 319 1.02 -10.95 -12.57
N ARG A 320 -0.25 -10.99 -12.19
CA ARG A 320 -1.36 -10.37 -12.92
C ARG A 320 -1.63 -8.99 -12.32
N MET A 321 -1.94 -8.02 -13.17
CA MET A 321 -2.23 -6.66 -12.73
C MET A 321 -3.47 -6.15 -13.44
N VAL A 322 -4.44 -5.71 -12.64
CA VAL A 322 -5.73 -5.22 -13.12
C VAL A 322 -5.70 -3.70 -13.15
N ALA A 323 -5.83 -3.15 -14.36
CA ALA A 323 -5.91 -1.72 -14.59
C ALA A 323 -7.26 -1.14 -14.12
N MET A 324 -7.17 -0.16 -13.23
CA MET A 324 -8.28 0.60 -12.68
C MET A 324 -8.05 2.09 -12.93
N ARG A 325 -9.14 2.88 -12.88
CA ARG A 325 -9.09 4.34 -12.90
C ARG A 325 -9.95 4.89 -11.78
N ALA A 326 -9.41 5.86 -11.05
CA ALA A 326 -10.15 6.65 -10.08
C ALA A 326 -10.98 7.71 -10.83
N ARG A 327 -12.29 7.70 -10.60
CA ARG A 327 -13.22 8.69 -11.14
C ARG A 327 -14.39 8.87 -10.19
N ARG A 328 -14.70 10.11 -9.80
CA ARG A 328 -15.67 10.44 -8.75
C ARG A 328 -15.32 9.78 -7.41
N MET A 329 -14.03 9.78 -7.05
CA MET A 329 -13.49 9.10 -5.86
C MET A 329 -13.91 7.62 -5.77
N ARG A 330 -13.97 6.95 -6.92
CA ARG A 330 -14.39 5.56 -7.08
C ARG A 330 -13.51 4.86 -8.10
N LEU A 331 -13.13 3.62 -7.80
CA LEU A 331 -12.42 2.76 -8.73
C LEU A 331 -13.38 2.19 -9.80
N GLU A 332 -13.12 2.50 -11.06
CA GLU A 332 -13.76 1.95 -12.26
C GLU A 332 -12.71 1.10 -13.02
N ARG A 333 -13.13 0.08 -13.78
CA ARG A 333 -12.20 -0.61 -14.69
C ARG A 333 -11.62 0.39 -15.69
N ALA A 334 -10.30 0.39 -15.87
CA ALA A 334 -9.67 1.28 -16.82
C ALA A 334 -10.10 0.91 -18.26
N PRO A 335 -10.40 1.89 -19.14
CA PRO A 335 -10.57 1.64 -20.56
C PRO A 335 -9.26 1.13 -21.19
N SER A 336 -9.36 0.62 -22.42
CA SER A 336 -8.22 0.02 -23.13
C SER A 336 -7.06 1.00 -23.35
N GLU A 337 -7.35 2.27 -23.67
CA GLU A 337 -6.34 3.31 -23.83
C GLU A 337 -5.52 3.55 -22.55
N ASP A 338 -6.21 3.68 -21.42
CA ASP A 338 -5.58 3.84 -20.10
C ASP A 338 -4.77 2.60 -19.69
N SER A 339 -5.29 1.41 -20.00
CA SER A 339 -4.59 0.14 -19.79
C SER A 339 -3.32 0.03 -20.64
N HIS A 340 -3.36 0.49 -21.89
CA HIS A 340 -2.19 0.55 -22.77
C HIS A 340 -1.14 1.54 -22.26
N TRP A 341 -1.57 2.70 -21.73
CA TRP A 341 -0.68 3.67 -21.11
C TRP A 341 0.02 3.05 -19.89
N LEU A 342 -0.73 2.41 -18.99
CA LEU A 342 -0.17 1.71 -17.82
C LEU A 342 0.86 0.66 -18.22
N ARG A 343 0.52 -0.19 -19.19
CA ARG A 343 1.43 -1.21 -19.74
C ARG A 343 2.71 -0.60 -20.30
N ALA A 344 2.59 0.42 -21.16
CA ALA A 344 3.73 1.05 -21.81
C ALA A 344 4.65 1.76 -20.79
N THR A 345 4.06 2.46 -19.82
CA THR A 345 4.80 3.11 -18.74
C THR A 345 5.53 2.08 -17.88
N LEU A 346 4.84 1.05 -17.40
CA LEU A 346 5.45 0.00 -16.59
C LEU A 346 6.52 -0.80 -17.32
N ASP A 347 6.32 -1.19 -18.60
CA ASP A 347 7.36 -1.86 -19.40
C ASP A 347 8.60 -0.99 -19.50
N ARG A 348 8.43 0.31 -19.81
CA ARG A 348 9.54 1.25 -19.95
C ARG A 348 10.34 1.40 -18.66
N ILE A 349 9.68 1.61 -17.52
CA ILE A 349 10.37 1.87 -16.25
C ILE A 349 10.91 0.60 -15.59
N SER A 350 10.33 -0.58 -15.89
CA SER A 350 10.75 -1.87 -15.32
C SER A 350 11.81 -2.60 -16.18
N ARG A 351 11.96 -2.22 -17.46
CA ARG A 351 12.95 -2.81 -18.37
C ARG A 351 14.40 -2.77 -17.83
N PRO A 352 14.89 -1.69 -17.20
CA PRO A 352 16.23 -1.68 -16.59
C PRO A 352 16.42 -2.74 -15.50
N PHE A 353 15.33 -3.20 -14.87
CA PHE A 353 15.30 -4.24 -13.85
C PHE A 353 15.05 -5.65 -14.43
N GLY A 354 15.17 -5.82 -15.75
CA GLY A 354 15.00 -7.11 -16.43
C GLY A 354 13.56 -7.61 -16.51
N SER A 355 12.59 -6.74 -16.23
CA SER A 355 11.15 -7.06 -16.27
C SER A 355 10.46 -6.39 -17.46
N ARG A 356 9.45 -7.06 -18.00
CA ARG A 356 8.65 -6.62 -19.15
C ARG A 356 7.16 -6.75 -18.82
N VAL A 357 6.33 -5.93 -19.45
CA VAL A 357 4.88 -5.94 -19.20
C VAL A 357 4.12 -6.20 -20.50
N ALA A 358 3.37 -7.30 -20.49
CA ALA A 358 2.51 -7.73 -21.58
C ALA A 358 1.03 -7.49 -21.23
N THR A 359 0.18 -7.60 -22.25
CA THR A 359 -1.28 -7.64 -22.09
C THR A 359 -1.75 -9.05 -22.38
N ALA A 360 -2.46 -9.64 -21.44
CA ALA A 360 -3.10 -10.93 -21.57
C ALA A 360 -4.36 -10.85 -22.46
N SER A 361 -4.89 -11.99 -22.88
CA SER A 361 -6.06 -12.07 -23.77
C SER A 361 -7.35 -11.52 -23.15
N ASP A 362 -7.43 -11.46 -21.82
CA ASP A 362 -8.53 -10.87 -21.05
C ASP A 362 -8.37 -9.36 -20.83
N GLY A 363 -7.32 -8.75 -21.40
CA GLY A 363 -7.00 -7.32 -21.28
C GLY A 363 -6.30 -6.94 -19.98
N GLU A 364 -6.02 -7.90 -19.09
CA GLU A 364 -5.18 -7.64 -17.92
C GLU A 364 -3.71 -7.52 -18.30
N LEU A 365 -2.92 -6.92 -17.42
CA LEU A 365 -1.48 -6.81 -17.61
C LEU A 365 -0.78 -7.98 -16.90
N SER A 366 0.28 -8.49 -17.48
CA SER A 366 1.10 -9.55 -16.88
C SER A 366 2.57 -9.19 -16.91
N LEU A 367 3.30 -9.60 -15.87
CA LEU A 367 4.75 -9.45 -15.83
C LEU A 367 5.43 -10.63 -16.56
N GLU A 368 6.44 -10.31 -17.36
CA GLU A 368 7.40 -11.26 -17.91
C GLU A 368 8.79 -10.89 -17.39
N TRP A 369 9.60 -11.87 -17.00
CA TRP A 369 10.95 -11.62 -16.49
C TRP A 369 11.91 -12.72 -16.90
N ASN A 370 13.20 -12.40 -16.96
CA ASN A 370 14.22 -13.38 -17.23
C ASN A 370 14.52 -14.18 -15.95
N ALA A 371 14.10 -15.44 -15.90
CA ALA A 371 14.43 -16.35 -14.79
C ALA A 371 15.96 -16.56 -14.60
N HIS A 372 16.75 -16.25 -15.63
CA HIS A 372 18.21 -16.32 -15.63
C HIS A 372 18.80 -15.05 -16.26
N PRO A 373 19.06 -13.98 -15.49
CA PRO A 373 19.84 -12.87 -16.03
C PRO A 373 21.25 -13.37 -16.36
N ALA A 374 21.69 -13.18 -17.60
CA ALA A 374 23.08 -13.43 -17.96
C ALA A 374 23.97 -12.63 -17.00
N ARG A 375 24.84 -13.34 -16.25
CA ARG A 375 25.84 -12.72 -15.38
C ARG A 375 26.59 -11.66 -16.19
N ARG A 376 26.50 -10.40 -15.79
CA ARG A 376 27.38 -9.33 -16.29
C ARG A 376 28.45 -9.06 -15.26
#